data_AF-A0AAU3PF36-F1
#
_entry.id   AF-A0AAU3PF36-F1
#
_cell.length_a   1.000
_cell.length_b   1.000
_cell.length_c   1.000
_cell.angle_alpha   90.00
_cell.angle_beta   90.00
_cell.angle_gamma   90.00
#
_symmetry.space_group_name_H-M   'P 1'
#
loop_
_entity.id
_entity.type
_entity.pdbx_description
1 polymer ?
#
loop_
_entity_poly.entity_id
_entity_poly.type
_entity_poly.pdbx_seq_one_letter_code
_entity_poly.pdbx_strand_id
1 'polypeptide(L)'
;MAADAGGVPVLRELLREHGLGPYALWRTSRTPDDARLIERAWDLAAVRESHERFVARFAALRPAEAASGDAAAFVARTRLVHAWRGTFERDPRLPGALLPDEQPGRAATRLFVDAWRTLREPADRYWHGLTGDQATDGV
;
A
#
# COMPACT_ATOMS: atom_id res chain seq x y z
N MET A 1 11.36 6.85 7.47
CA MET A 1 12.72 6.28 7.40
C MET A 1 12.63 4.83 7.86
N ALA A 2 12.51 3.86 6.94
CA ALA A 2 12.69 2.42 7.18
C ALA A 2 12.35 1.63 5.90
N ALA A 3 13.32 1.52 4.99
CA ALA A 3 13.47 0.44 4.02
C ALA A 3 14.95 0.32 3.60
N ASP A 4 15.85 0.57 4.55
CA ASP A 4 17.30 0.39 4.33
C ASP A 4 17.87 -0.43 5.48
N ALA A 5 17.49 -1.71 5.52
CA ALA A 5 18.16 -2.70 6.38
C ALA A 5 19.55 -2.98 5.77
N GLY A 6 20.45 -2.00 5.85
CA GLY A 6 21.87 -2.10 5.57
C GLY A 6 22.38 -1.56 4.22
N GLY A 7 21.52 -1.46 3.21
CA GLY A 7 21.85 -0.79 1.95
C GLY A 7 23.01 -1.40 1.17
N VAL A 8 23.39 -0.70 0.09
CA VAL A 8 24.57 -1.05 -0.71
C VAL A 8 25.84 -1.22 0.14
N PRO A 9 26.09 -0.42 1.20
CA PRO A 9 27.27 -0.59 2.05
C PRO A 9 27.30 -1.92 2.82
N VAL A 10 26.23 -2.32 3.52
CA VAL A 10 26.21 -3.59 4.27
C VAL A 10 26.27 -4.78 3.32
N LEU A 11 25.62 -4.70 2.16
CA LEU A 11 25.71 -5.77 1.17
C LEU A 11 27.16 -5.93 0.64
N ARG A 12 27.91 -4.83 0.49
CA ARG A 12 29.34 -4.88 0.14
C ARG A 12 30.18 -5.55 1.23
N GLU A 13 29.91 -5.23 2.49
CA GLU A 13 30.56 -5.85 3.65
C GLU A 13 30.36 -7.38 3.63
N LEU A 14 29.11 -7.83 3.50
CA LEU A 14 28.76 -9.25 3.50
C LEU A 14 29.40 -10.02 2.34
N LEU A 15 29.39 -9.45 1.13
CA LEU A 15 30.02 -10.06 -0.04
C LEU A 15 31.54 -10.18 0.12
N ARG A 16 32.17 -9.23 0.81
CA ARG A 16 33.59 -9.27 1.14
C ARG A 16 33.88 -10.36 2.18
N GLU A 17 33.11 -10.41 3.27
CA GLU A 17 33.26 -11.39 4.35
C GLU A 17 33.15 -12.83 3.86
N HIS A 18 32.28 -13.09 2.88
CA HIS A 18 32.05 -14.43 2.35
C HIS A 18 32.91 -14.76 1.11
N GLY A 19 33.84 -13.88 0.73
CA GLY A 19 34.70 -14.09 -0.46
C GLY A 19 33.93 -14.11 -1.78
N LEU A 20 32.71 -13.56 -1.82
CA LEU A 20 31.82 -13.56 -2.98
C LEU A 20 32.04 -12.35 -3.90
N GLY A 21 32.91 -11.42 -3.51
CA GLY A 21 33.26 -10.22 -4.30
C GLY A 21 33.56 -10.49 -5.78
N PRO A 22 34.36 -11.52 -6.15
CA PRO A 22 34.66 -11.84 -7.55
C PRO A 22 33.45 -12.30 -8.38
N TYR A 23 32.36 -12.71 -7.73
CA TYR A 23 31.14 -13.22 -8.36
C TYR A 23 30.00 -12.18 -8.36
N ALA A 24 30.24 -10.98 -7.82
CA ALA A 24 29.25 -9.93 -7.73
C ALA A 24 29.49 -8.83 -8.77
N LEU A 25 28.44 -8.49 -9.53
CA LEU A 25 28.45 -7.33 -10.43
C LEU A 25 27.64 -6.18 -9.81
N TRP A 26 28.26 -5.01 -9.67
CA TRP A 26 27.57 -3.78 -9.28
C TRP A 26 27.25 -2.95 -10.51
N ARG A 27 25.98 -2.57 -10.68
CA ARG A 27 25.59 -1.50 -11.60
C ARG A 27 25.02 -0.33 -10.82
N THR A 28 25.58 0.84 -11.07
CA THR A 28 24.99 2.11 -10.67
C THR A 28 24.52 2.81 -11.94
N SER A 29 23.25 3.16 -11.99
CA SER A 29 22.72 4.09 -12.99
C SER A 29 22.56 5.44 -12.32
N ARG A 30 23.04 6.50 -12.97
CA ARG A 30 22.73 7.88 -12.59
C ARG A 30 21.89 8.45 -13.73
N THR A 31 20.74 9.04 -13.41
CA THR A 31 20.05 9.91 -14.36
C THR A 31 20.36 11.34 -13.95
N PRO A 32 20.72 12.23 -14.90
CA PRO A 32 20.93 13.64 -14.60
C PRO A 32 19.63 14.36 -14.21
N ASP A 33 18.48 13.73 -14.47
CA ASP A 33 17.15 14.27 -14.22
C ASP A 33 16.19 13.13 -13.82
N ASP A 34 16.03 12.92 -12.51
CA ASP A 34 15.11 11.92 -11.95
C ASP A 34 13.66 12.27 -12.30
N ALA A 35 13.29 13.55 -12.22
CA ALA A 35 11.93 14.02 -12.48
C ALA A 35 11.50 13.70 -13.91
N ARG A 36 12.33 14.03 -14.90
CA ARG A 36 12.04 13.72 -16.31
C ARG A 36 12.04 12.23 -16.61
N LEU A 37 12.84 11.43 -15.89
CA LEU A 37 12.77 9.97 -16.05
C LEU A 37 11.42 9.44 -15.55
N ILE A 38 10.97 9.92 -14.39
CA ILE A 38 9.72 9.52 -13.75
C ILE A 38 8.53 9.91 -14.62
N GLU A 39 8.48 11.15 -15.12
CA GLU A 39 7.41 11.63 -16.00
C GLU A 39 7.27 10.82 -17.29
N ARG A 40 8.39 10.29 -17.83
CA ARG A 40 8.35 9.43 -19.02
C ARG A 40 7.98 7.98 -18.71
N ALA A 41 8.33 7.50 -17.51
CA ALA A 41 8.13 6.11 -17.12
C ALA A 41 6.71 5.86 -16.60
N TRP A 42 6.06 6.88 -16.02
CA TRP A 42 4.73 6.75 -15.43
C TRP A 42 3.82 7.94 -15.77
N ASP A 43 2.55 7.63 -16.00
CA ASP A 43 1.50 8.64 -16.05
C ASP A 43 1.15 9.10 -14.64
N LEU A 44 1.87 10.11 -14.14
CA LEU A 44 1.67 10.68 -12.80
C LEU A 44 0.29 11.33 -12.64
N ALA A 45 -0.35 11.76 -13.73
CA ALA A 45 -1.69 12.31 -13.69
C ALA A 45 -2.72 11.20 -13.42
N ALA A 46 -2.61 10.06 -14.09
CA ALA A 46 -3.46 8.90 -13.84
C ALA A 46 -3.26 8.32 -12.42
N VAL A 47 -2.02 8.37 -11.90
CA VAL A 47 -1.73 7.99 -10.50
C VAL A 47 -2.45 8.93 -9.53
N ARG A 48 -2.32 10.25 -9.74
CA ARG A 48 -3.01 11.27 -8.94
C ARG A 48 -4.51 11.06 -8.95
N GLU A 49 -5.11 10.91 -10.13
CA GLU A 49 -6.55 10.69 -10.30
C GLU A 49 -7.02 9.41 -9.59
N SER A 50 -6.24 8.33 -9.66
CA SER A 50 -6.57 7.08 -8.96
C SER A 50 -6.66 7.28 -7.44
N HIS A 51 -5.73 8.02 -6.86
CA HIS A 51 -5.71 8.34 -5.43
C HIS A 51 -6.81 9.32 -5.04
N GLU A 52 -7.08 10.34 -5.86
CA GLU A 52 -8.17 11.30 -5.63
C GLU A 52 -9.54 10.61 -5.66
N ARG A 53 -9.79 9.71 -6.63
CA ARG A 53 -11.02 8.92 -6.68
C ARG A 53 -11.17 8.01 -5.47
N PHE A 54 -10.07 7.40 -5.00
CA PHE A 54 -10.08 6.62 -3.77
C PHE A 54 -10.46 7.52 -2.57
N VAL A 55 -9.81 8.67 -2.41
CA VAL A 55 -10.12 9.60 -1.32
C VAL A 55 -11.57 10.07 -1.37
N ALA A 56 -12.05 10.52 -2.53
CA ALA A 56 -13.42 10.99 -2.71
C ALA A 56 -14.45 9.91 -2.33
N ARG A 57 -14.19 8.65 -2.70
CA ARG A 57 -15.08 7.52 -2.41
C ARG A 57 -15.12 7.16 -0.92
N PHE A 58 -14.00 7.26 -0.21
CA PHE A 58 -13.88 6.74 1.16
C PHE A 58 -13.74 7.83 2.24
N ALA A 59 -13.68 9.11 1.89
CA ALA A 59 -13.57 10.22 2.84
C ALA A 59 -14.72 10.23 3.87
N ALA A 60 -15.92 9.86 3.42
CA ALA A 60 -17.13 9.81 4.25
C ALA A 60 -17.32 8.48 5.00
N LEU A 61 -16.49 7.46 4.78
CA LEU A 61 -16.68 6.11 5.34
C LEU A 61 -16.47 6.03 6.88
N ARG A 62 -16.10 7.13 7.53
CA ARG A 62 -15.34 7.13 8.79
C ARG A 62 -16.06 6.51 10.01
N PRO A 63 -17.24 6.94 10.52
CA PRO A 63 -17.88 6.23 11.66
C PRO A 63 -19.24 5.58 11.34
N ALA A 64 -19.95 6.06 10.31
CA ALA A 64 -21.35 5.70 10.09
C ALA A 64 -21.54 4.23 9.70
N GLU A 65 -20.69 3.68 8.82
CA GLU A 65 -20.79 2.26 8.42
C GLU A 65 -20.32 1.32 9.54
N ALA A 66 -19.30 1.71 10.32
CA ALA A 66 -18.87 0.95 11.49
C ALA A 66 -19.96 0.91 12.59
N ALA A 67 -20.69 2.02 12.77
CA ALA A 67 -21.82 2.09 13.70
C ALA A 67 -23.08 1.38 13.20
N SER A 68 -23.14 0.99 11.92
CA SER A 68 -24.29 0.33 11.30
C SER A 68 -24.30 -1.20 11.51
N GLY A 69 -23.34 -1.73 12.27
CA GLY A 69 -23.26 -3.15 12.65
C GLY A 69 -22.16 -3.94 11.94
N ASP A 70 -21.86 -5.12 12.48
CA ASP A 70 -20.71 -5.95 12.09
C ASP A 70 -20.73 -6.37 10.61
N ALA A 71 -21.92 -6.71 10.07
CA ALA A 71 -22.10 -7.06 8.66
C ALA A 71 -21.79 -5.89 7.71
N ALA A 72 -22.26 -4.69 8.05
CA ALA A 72 -21.98 -3.48 7.28
C ALA A 72 -20.49 -3.15 7.30
N ALA A 73 -19.84 -3.28 8.46
CA ALA A 73 -18.41 -3.09 8.59
C ALA A 73 -17.59 -4.09 7.75
N PHE A 74 -18.03 -5.35 7.65
CA PHE A 74 -17.40 -6.36 6.80
C PHE A 74 -17.47 -6.00 5.31
N VAL A 75 -18.65 -5.60 4.83
CA VAL A 75 -18.84 -5.15 3.44
C VAL A 75 -18.00 -3.90 3.15
N ALA A 76 -18.02 -2.92 4.06
CA ALA A 76 -17.23 -1.70 3.98
C ALA A 76 -15.74 -1.98 3.86
N ARG A 77 -15.19 -2.82 4.77
CA ARG A 77 -13.77 -3.20 4.78
C ARG A 77 -13.37 -3.94 3.50
N THR A 78 -14.23 -4.84 3.02
CA THR A 78 -13.99 -5.57 1.77
C THR A 78 -13.91 -4.63 0.57
N ARG A 79 -14.85 -3.68 0.45
CA ARG A 79 -14.85 -2.66 -0.60
C ARG A 79 -13.62 -1.74 -0.51
N LEU A 80 -13.26 -1.32 0.70
CA LEU A 80 -12.08 -0.49 0.97
C LEU A 80 -10.79 -1.19 0.50
N VAL A 81 -10.58 -2.45 0.92
CA VAL A 81 -9.40 -3.24 0.53
C VAL A 81 -9.35 -3.48 -0.97
N HIS A 82 -10.48 -3.82 -1.59
CA HIS A 82 -10.55 -4.04 -3.03
C HIS A 82 -10.18 -2.77 -3.81
N ALA A 83 -10.77 -1.62 -3.45
CA ALA A 83 -10.47 -0.35 -4.11
C ALA A 83 -9.02 0.08 -3.90
N TRP A 84 -8.47 -0.13 -2.69
CA TRP A 84 -7.07 0.18 -2.40
C TRP A 84 -6.10 -0.61 -3.30
N ARG A 85 -6.36 -1.91 -3.47
CA ARG A 85 -5.55 -2.78 -4.36
C ARG A 85 -5.55 -2.30 -5.81
N GLY A 86 -6.66 -1.74 -6.29
CA GLY A 86 -6.75 -1.20 -7.65
C GLY A 86 -5.84 0.00 -7.92
N THR A 87 -5.37 0.71 -6.89
CA THR A 87 -4.43 1.81 -7.06
C THR A 87 -3.04 1.33 -7.49
N PHE A 88 -2.68 0.08 -7.14
CA PHE A 88 -1.34 -0.48 -7.38
C PHE A 88 -1.04 -0.77 -8.85
N GLU A 89 -2.06 -0.88 -9.69
CA GLU A 89 -1.88 -1.09 -11.13
C GLU A 89 -1.17 0.08 -11.80
N ARG A 90 -1.39 1.30 -11.28
CA ARG A 90 -0.84 2.53 -11.84
C ARG A 90 0.24 3.12 -10.96
N ASP A 91 0.16 2.95 -9.65
CA ASP A 91 1.04 3.60 -8.69
C ASP A 91 2.41 2.91 -8.59
N PRO A 92 3.51 3.56 -9.02
CA PRO A 92 4.86 3.03 -8.88
C PRO A 92 5.40 3.01 -7.45
N ARG A 93 4.68 3.60 -6.49
CA ARG A 93 5.05 3.72 -5.07
C ARG A 93 6.44 4.31 -4.89
N LEU A 94 6.73 5.34 -5.67
CA LEU A 94 8.00 6.06 -5.61
C LEU A 94 8.18 6.70 -4.22
N PRO A 95 9.43 6.77 -3.72
CA PRO A 95 9.76 7.57 -2.56
C PRO A 95 9.24 9.00 -2.71
N GLY A 96 8.68 9.57 -1.64
CA GLY A 96 8.09 10.91 -1.70
C GLY A 96 9.06 12.04 -2.10
N ALA A 97 10.37 11.82 -2.01
CA ALA A 97 11.39 12.76 -2.49
C ALA A 97 11.47 12.87 -4.02
N LEU A 98 10.89 11.90 -4.74
CA LEU A 98 10.88 11.81 -6.19
C LEU A 98 9.55 12.28 -6.80
N LEU A 99 8.57 12.59 -5.95
CA LEU A 99 7.25 13.02 -6.38
C LEU A 99 7.14 14.55 -6.28
N PRO A 100 6.37 15.19 -7.18
CA PRO A 100 6.00 16.59 -7.01
C PRO A 100 5.36 16.82 -5.63
N ASP A 101 5.50 18.03 -5.10
CA ASP A 101 4.79 18.43 -3.89
C ASP A 101 3.27 18.26 -4.10
N GLU A 102 2.55 17.96 -3.01
CA GLU A 102 1.07 17.82 -2.99
C GLU A 102 0.46 16.62 -3.74
N GLN A 103 1.10 15.45 -3.70
CA GLN A 103 0.48 14.21 -4.21
C GLN A 103 -0.56 13.62 -3.23
N PRO A 104 -1.77 13.23 -3.69
CA PRO A 104 -2.85 12.67 -2.87
C PRO A 104 -2.52 11.31 -2.25
N GLY A 105 -1.47 10.61 -2.72
CA GLY A 105 -1.11 9.26 -2.24
C GLY A 105 -0.88 9.19 -0.72
N ARG A 106 -0.35 10.24 -0.10
CA ARG A 106 -0.22 10.31 1.37
C ARG A 106 -1.59 10.39 2.06
N ALA A 107 -2.51 11.20 1.54
CA ALA A 107 -3.85 11.33 2.07
C ALA A 107 -4.65 10.02 1.90
N ALA A 108 -4.56 9.40 0.72
CA ALA A 108 -5.17 8.10 0.42
C ALA A 108 -4.65 6.99 1.35
N THR A 109 -3.33 6.92 1.56
CA THR A 109 -2.72 5.95 2.49
C THR A 109 -3.22 6.14 3.92
N ARG A 110 -3.25 7.39 4.41
CA ARG A 110 -3.76 7.70 5.75
C ARG A 110 -5.22 7.31 5.89
N LEU A 111 -6.05 7.67 4.91
CA LEU A 111 -7.47 7.32 4.87
C LEU A 111 -7.66 5.80 4.92
N PHE A 112 -6.92 5.05 4.10
CA PHE A 112 -6.97 3.59 4.09
C PHE A 112 -6.63 2.99 5.45
N VAL A 113 -5.50 3.40 6.04
CA VAL A 113 -5.05 2.87 7.35
C VAL A 113 -6.06 3.18 8.45
N ASP A 114 -6.56 4.42 8.50
CA ASP A 114 -7.53 4.84 9.50
C ASP A 114 -8.84 4.05 9.36
N ALA A 115 -9.42 4.02 8.14
CA ALA A 115 -10.68 3.32 7.89
C ALA A 115 -10.56 1.82 8.12
N TRP A 116 -9.46 1.19 7.68
CA TRP A 116 -9.22 -0.23 7.90
C TRP A 116 -9.12 -0.56 9.39
N ARG A 117 -8.46 0.28 10.19
CA ARG A 117 -8.36 0.09 11.65
C ARG A 117 -9.72 0.19 12.32
N THR A 118 -10.54 1.17 11.95
CA THR A 118 -11.90 1.33 12.49
C THR A 118 -12.80 0.14 12.15
N LEU A 119 -12.70 -0.37 10.93
CA LEU A 119 -13.58 -1.45 10.46
C LEU A 119 -13.10 -2.84 10.85
N ARG A 120 -11.85 -2.99 11.30
CA ARG A 120 -11.21 -4.30 11.52
C ARG A 120 -12.01 -5.19 12.46
N GLU A 121 -12.25 -4.72 13.68
CA GLU A 121 -12.86 -5.52 14.76
C GLU A 121 -14.29 -5.96 14.44
N PRO A 122 -15.23 -5.07 14.04
CA PRO A 122 -16.58 -5.49 13.69
C PRO A 122 -16.63 -6.38 12.44
N ALA A 123 -15.75 -6.14 11.45
CA ALA A 123 -15.65 -7.01 10.27
C ALA A 123 -15.13 -8.41 10.62
N ASP A 124 -14.13 -8.51 11.51
CA ASP A 124 -13.58 -9.80 11.97
C ASP A 124 -14.65 -10.57 12.76
N ARG A 125 -15.42 -9.92 13.64
CA ARG A 125 -16.55 -10.55 14.35
C ARG A 125 -17.60 -11.12 13.39
N TYR A 126 -18.00 -10.38 12.37
CA TYR A 126 -18.94 -10.89 11.36
C TYR A 126 -18.39 -12.10 10.61
N TRP A 127 -17.13 -12.04 10.17
CA TRP A 127 -16.47 -13.16 9.48
C TRP A 127 -16.41 -14.43 10.34
N HIS A 128 -16.08 -14.29 11.62
CA HIS A 128 -16.08 -15.42 12.55
C HIS A 128 -17.48 -15.99 12.77
N GLY A 129 -18.52 -15.15 12.79
CA GLY A 129 -19.91 -15.62 12.82
C GLY A 129 -20.29 -16.46 11.60
N LEU A 130 -19.84 -16.07 10.40
CA LEU A 130 -20.09 -16.83 9.16
C LEU A 130 -19.32 -18.15 9.09
N THR A 131 -18.12 -18.20 9.67
CA THR A 131 -17.21 -19.36 9.59
C THR A 131 -17.31 -20.30 10.80
N GLY A 132 -17.83 -19.83 11.93
CA GLY A 132 -18.05 -20.60 13.15
C GLY A 132 -19.20 -21.61 13.08
N ASP A 133 -20.07 -21.50 12.06
CA ASP A 133 -21.18 -22.43 11.79
C ASP A 133 -20.81 -23.50 10.75
N GLN A 134 -19.55 -23.55 10.31
CA GLN A 134 -19.06 -24.48 9.27
C GLN A 134 -18.08 -25.54 9.82
N ALA A 135 -17.84 -25.58 11.14
CA ALA A 135 -16.89 -26.52 11.76
C ALA A 135 -17.54 -27.76 12.39
N THR A 136 -18.88 -27.89 12.33
CA THR A 136 -19.61 -29.04 12.91
C THR A 136 -20.41 -29.86 11.90
N ASP A 137 -20.21 -29.68 10.59
CA ASP A 137 -20.75 -30.58 9.57
C ASP A 137 -19.67 -30.98 8.55
N GLY A 138 -19.05 -32.15 8.77
CA GLY A 138 -18.29 -32.87 7.76
C GLY A 138 -16.78 -32.99 8.03
N VAL A 139 -16.34 -34.02 8.74
CA VAL A 139 -15.89 -35.35 8.24
C VAL A 139 -15.62 -36.25 9.44
#